data_AF-A0AAV5VIM0-F1
#
_entry.id   AF-A0AAV5VIM0-F1
#
_cell.length_a   1.000
_cell.length_b   1.000
_cell.length_c   1.000
_cell.angle_alpha   90.00
_cell.angle_beta   90.00
_cell.angle_gamma   90.00
#
_symmetry.space_group_name_H-M   'P 1'
#
loop_
_entity.id
_entity.type
_entity.pdbx_description
1 polymer ?
#
loop_
_entity_poly.entity_id
_entity_poly.type
_entity_poly.pdbx_seq_one_letter_code
_entity_poly.pdbx_strand_id
1 'polypeptide(L)'
;QPSTVEVTGSVSFDSRYGNLASVGMNHGDRIYESFYYNGTDPIQLSFDDTHYVQVMYEDNEVAPRDIWDNEDTIIVEIVANNATTPTDPPPPFTASPERGHPGTYCGCNMSGQFNTPVDWDPTEIWLDIAIILDTSQAMGEDSLGAAASMIESFLGDGVLVTDLSAPFSTRVGLIAMTTEAEVLYDLNMTMSDSIEGKAHITKGLDEIDVVKAFVAAEQMFNRGVKSRPDRVNYRQVIYYVTNSDPKINLEFLDLFKNVQGIIIVNNFLGEGDEELDGLKQLASDGYYYSDIRQDYMLSIQAFCKANCHCARDQEAYAGRVPDPAVKAAGGCYVPLGGGVGFAKAQQTCARGRGGLLASVHDDDKSAFVNDLIEKVSSKIYFFWIGYSKNDDGQWKWEDNSADPFTHWDIANGEPSTANIAKCAYVDQSEGGLPWGAGNCNLGLPYVCEYEPCAVGNKICYSIIIPAV
;
A
#
# COMPACT_ATOMS: atom_id res chain seq x y z
N GLN A 1 -28.74 9.44 21.17
CA GLN A 1 -29.38 9.97 19.95
C GLN A 1 -28.29 10.02 18.89
N PRO A 2 -28.56 9.69 17.61
CA PRO A 2 -27.58 9.91 16.56
C PRO A 2 -27.24 11.40 16.58
N SER A 3 -25.97 11.71 16.81
CA SER A 3 -25.46 13.08 16.84
C SER A 3 -25.57 13.62 15.42
N THR A 4 -26.66 14.32 15.15
CA THR A 4 -26.85 15.04 13.89
C THR A 4 -25.89 16.22 13.93
N VAL A 5 -24.85 16.17 13.10
CA VAL A 5 -23.94 17.29 12.93
C VAL A 5 -24.60 18.21 11.91
N GLU A 6 -25.03 19.39 12.35
CA GLU A 6 -25.39 20.48 11.44
C GLU A 6 -24.11 21.04 10.84
N VAL A 7 -23.97 20.90 9.52
CA VAL A 7 -22.87 21.50 8.77
C VAL A 7 -23.42 22.68 8.00
N THR A 8 -22.96 23.86 8.41
CA THR A 8 -23.08 25.09 7.63
C THR A 8 -21.80 25.34 6.87
N GLY A 9 -21.90 25.49 5.55
CA GLY A 9 -20.81 25.97 4.70
C GLY A 9 -21.28 27.07 3.77
N SER A 10 -20.43 28.07 3.51
CA SER A 10 -20.63 29.05 2.45
C SER A 10 -19.90 28.57 1.19
N VAL A 11 -20.59 28.57 0.05
CA VAL A 11 -19.98 28.28 -1.25
C VAL A 11 -19.86 29.59 -2.02
N SER A 12 -18.65 30.00 -2.41
CA SER A 12 -18.45 31.15 -3.30
C SER A 12 -18.02 30.66 -4.68
N PHE A 13 -18.76 31.06 -5.71
CA PHE A 13 -18.50 30.68 -7.10
C PHE A 13 -17.78 31.79 -7.86
N ASP A 14 -17.00 31.41 -8.88
CA ASP A 14 -16.51 32.38 -9.86
C ASP A 14 -17.67 32.86 -10.72
N SER A 15 -18.01 34.14 -10.59
CA SER A 15 -19.12 34.80 -11.28
C SER A 15 -19.09 34.73 -12.82
N ARG A 16 -17.99 34.27 -13.42
CA ARG A 16 -17.84 34.13 -14.88
C ARG A 16 -18.61 32.93 -15.47
N TYR A 17 -18.99 31.93 -14.68
CA TYR A 17 -19.44 30.63 -15.18
C TYR A 17 -20.82 30.15 -14.67
N GLY A 18 -21.73 31.08 -14.37
CA GLY A 18 -23.15 30.75 -14.21
C GLY A 18 -23.59 30.18 -12.85
N ASN A 19 -22.68 30.09 -11.86
CA ASN A 19 -22.96 29.81 -10.44
C ASN A 19 -23.85 28.59 -10.19
N LEU A 20 -23.66 27.48 -10.93
CA LEU A 20 -24.44 26.26 -10.76
C LEU A 20 -23.55 25.11 -10.26
N ALA A 21 -23.86 24.54 -9.09
CA ALA A 21 -23.18 23.35 -8.59
C ALA A 21 -24.17 22.26 -8.19
N SER A 22 -23.74 21.01 -8.40
CA SER A 22 -24.43 19.81 -7.93
C SER A 22 -23.69 19.28 -6.69
N VAL A 23 -24.38 19.28 -5.55
CA VAL A 23 -23.84 18.71 -4.31
C VAL A 23 -24.49 17.35 -4.09
N GLY A 24 -23.66 16.30 -4.04
CA GLY A 24 -24.11 14.92 -3.89
C GLY A 24 -23.77 14.37 -2.50
N MET A 25 -24.73 13.68 -1.89
CA MET A 25 -24.48 12.87 -0.68
C MET A 25 -24.15 11.43 -1.07
N ASN A 26 -22.97 10.95 -0.67
CA ASN A 26 -22.49 9.62 -1.02
C ASN A 26 -22.42 8.69 0.20
N HIS A 27 -22.82 7.44 -0.01
CA HIS A 27 -22.57 6.31 0.89
C HIS A 27 -21.97 5.17 0.07
N GLY A 28 -20.65 5.00 0.14
CA GLY A 28 -19.91 4.16 -0.81
C GLY A 28 -19.98 4.74 -2.23
N ASP A 29 -20.40 3.92 -3.20
CA ASP A 29 -20.49 4.28 -4.63
C ASP A 29 -21.90 4.69 -5.10
N ARG A 30 -22.83 4.99 -4.17
CA ARG A 30 -24.21 5.38 -4.51
C ARG A 30 -24.53 6.81 -4.06
N ILE A 31 -25.02 7.61 -5.01
CA ILE A 31 -25.53 8.97 -4.79
C ILE A 31 -26.95 8.87 -4.21
N TYR A 32 -27.15 9.42 -3.01
CA TYR A 32 -28.44 9.37 -2.31
C TYR A 32 -29.33 10.58 -2.57
N GLU A 33 -28.74 11.77 -2.71
CA GLU A 33 -29.48 13.02 -2.93
C GLU A 33 -28.60 14.02 -3.67
N SER A 34 -29.18 14.72 -4.66
CA SER A 34 -28.55 15.82 -5.37
C SER A 34 -29.48 17.03 -5.40
N PHE A 35 -28.92 18.22 -5.20
CA PHE A 35 -29.66 19.47 -5.32
C PHE A 35 -28.82 20.51 -6.07
N TYR A 36 -29.53 21.35 -6.83
CA TYR A 36 -28.94 22.44 -7.60
C TYR A 36 -28.91 23.70 -6.76
N TYR A 37 -27.72 24.28 -6.61
CA TYR A 37 -27.53 25.48 -5.82
C TYR A 37 -27.11 26.67 -6.69
N ASN A 38 -27.79 27.80 -6.54
CA ASN A 38 -27.55 29.04 -7.29
C ASN A 38 -27.73 30.28 -6.38
N GLY A 39 -26.92 30.36 -5.32
CA GLY A 39 -26.98 31.44 -4.32
C GLY A 39 -25.66 31.65 -3.58
N THR A 40 -25.62 32.62 -2.67
CA THR A 40 -24.49 32.88 -1.76
C THR A 40 -24.79 32.51 -0.30
N ASP A 41 -26.03 32.10 -0.03
CA ASP A 41 -26.48 31.72 1.30
C ASP A 41 -25.82 30.40 1.75
N PRO A 42 -25.65 30.16 3.06
CA PRO A 42 -25.13 28.89 3.54
C PRO A 42 -26.09 27.75 3.25
N ILE A 43 -25.57 26.61 2.79
CA ILE A 43 -26.36 25.39 2.62
C ILE A 43 -26.26 24.59 3.92
N GLN A 44 -27.41 24.12 4.41
CA GLN A 44 -27.51 23.27 5.59
C GLN A 44 -27.59 21.81 5.18
N LEU A 45 -26.60 21.02 5.57
CA LEU A 45 -26.58 19.58 5.33
C LEU A 45 -26.49 18.84 6.66
N SER A 46 -27.27 17.76 6.77
CA SER A 46 -27.35 16.94 7.97
C SER A 46 -26.79 15.56 7.65
N PHE A 47 -25.81 15.12 8.44
CA PHE A 47 -25.10 13.86 8.23
C PHE A 47 -25.26 12.94 9.44
N ASP A 48 -25.18 11.64 9.18
CA ASP A 48 -24.74 10.65 10.18
C ASP A 48 -23.25 10.33 9.98
N ASP A 49 -22.69 9.56 10.90
CA ASP A 49 -21.28 9.19 11.03
C ASP A 49 -20.73 8.28 9.91
N THR A 50 -21.51 7.97 8.87
CA THR A 50 -21.13 7.06 7.77
C THR A 50 -21.10 7.69 6.38
N HIS A 51 -21.43 8.98 6.24
CA HIS A 51 -21.54 9.68 4.95
C HIS A 51 -20.39 10.66 4.70
N TYR A 52 -20.00 10.84 3.43
CA TYR A 52 -19.08 11.90 3.01
C TYR A 52 -19.72 12.77 1.90
N VAL A 53 -19.28 14.02 1.79
CA VAL A 53 -19.79 15.00 0.82
C VAL A 53 -18.88 15.05 -0.40
N GLN A 54 -19.47 14.96 -1.59
CA GLN A 54 -18.78 15.23 -2.85
C GLN A 54 -19.50 16.38 -3.57
N VAL A 55 -18.73 17.38 -4.02
CA VAL A 55 -19.25 18.51 -4.80
C VAL A 55 -18.73 18.36 -6.22
N MET A 56 -19.63 18.40 -7.20
CA MET A 56 -19.32 18.28 -8.62
C MET A 56 -19.89 19.48 -9.39
N TYR A 57 -19.15 19.97 -10.38
CA TYR A 57 -19.66 20.94 -11.34
C TYR A 57 -20.52 20.22 -12.39
N GLU A 58 -21.71 20.74 -12.68
CA GLU A 58 -22.50 20.31 -13.85
C GLU A 58 -22.61 21.47 -14.83
N ASP A 59 -21.86 21.39 -15.92
CA ASP A 59 -21.94 22.36 -17.00
C ASP A 59 -22.74 21.78 -18.16
N ASN A 60 -23.88 22.41 -18.47
CA ASN A 60 -24.62 22.10 -19.70
C ASN A 60 -24.11 22.88 -20.92
N GLU A 61 -23.16 23.82 -20.78
CA GLU A 61 -22.63 24.61 -21.89
C GLU A 61 -21.13 24.96 -21.78
N VAL A 62 -20.28 24.03 -21.32
CA VAL A 62 -18.82 24.18 -21.42
C VAL A 62 -18.28 23.42 -22.62
N ALA A 63 -17.42 24.07 -23.41
CA ALA A 63 -16.87 23.47 -24.62
C ALA A 63 -15.96 22.27 -24.25
N PRO A 64 -15.93 21.18 -25.04
CA PRO A 64 -15.25 19.92 -24.67
C PRO A 64 -13.76 20.02 -24.31
N ARG A 65 -13.09 21.10 -24.72
CA ARG A 65 -11.68 21.36 -24.40
C ARG A 65 -11.44 21.92 -23.00
N ASP A 66 -12.49 22.45 -22.36
CA ASP A 66 -12.43 23.13 -21.06
C ASP A 66 -12.90 22.18 -19.91
N ILE A 67 -13.36 20.95 -20.25
CA ILE A 67 -13.81 19.92 -19.29
C ILE A 67 -12.68 19.37 -18.40
N TRP A 68 -11.41 19.61 -18.76
CA TRP A 68 -10.23 19.08 -18.05
C TRP A 68 -9.39 20.15 -17.34
N ASP A 69 -9.80 21.42 -17.39
CA ASP A 69 -9.18 22.51 -16.63
C ASP A 69 -10.00 22.77 -15.35
N ASN A 70 -9.87 21.92 -14.34
CA ASN A 70 -10.56 22.10 -13.05
C ASN A 70 -9.85 23.08 -12.11
N GLU A 71 -9.45 24.27 -12.60
CA GLU A 71 -8.84 25.33 -11.79
C GLU A 71 -9.82 26.04 -10.81
N ASP A 72 -10.97 25.44 -10.52
CA ASP A 72 -11.94 26.01 -9.59
C ASP A 72 -11.52 25.74 -8.14
N THR A 73 -11.28 26.81 -7.38
CA THR A 73 -11.05 26.72 -5.93
C THR A 73 -12.39 26.83 -5.20
N ILE A 74 -12.92 25.71 -4.70
CA ILE A 74 -14.04 25.73 -3.77
C ILE A 74 -13.48 25.75 -2.34
N ILE A 75 -13.73 26.83 -1.60
CA ILE A 75 -13.46 26.87 -0.16
C ILE A 75 -14.72 26.40 0.56
N VAL A 76 -14.72 25.14 1.00
CA VAL A 76 -15.75 24.61 1.90
C VAL A 76 -15.26 24.81 3.33
N GLU A 77 -15.76 25.84 4.01
CA GLU A 77 -15.52 26.00 5.44
C GLU A 77 -16.54 25.16 6.21
N ILE A 78 -16.06 24.12 6.90
CA ILE A 78 -16.89 23.20 7.68
C ILE A 78 -16.83 23.65 9.14
N VAL A 79 -17.94 24.19 9.65
CA VAL A 79 -18.06 24.57 11.06
C VAL A 79 -18.97 23.57 11.77
N ALA A 80 -18.39 22.74 12.64
CA ALA A 80 -19.14 21.80 13.47
C ALA A 80 -19.58 22.50 14.78
N ASN A 81 -20.86 22.80 14.93
CA ASN A 81 -21.38 23.61 16.04
C ASN A 81 -21.39 22.90 17.42
N ASN A 82 -20.99 21.62 17.49
CA ASN A 82 -20.95 20.85 18.75
C ASN A 82 -19.76 19.89 18.86
N ALA A 83 -18.67 20.15 18.14
CA ALA A 83 -17.41 19.46 18.44
C ALA A 83 -16.83 20.07 19.72
N THR A 84 -16.98 19.39 20.86
CA THR A 84 -16.20 19.70 22.05
C THR A 84 -14.73 19.59 21.70
N THR A 85 -14.05 20.74 21.58
CA THR A 85 -12.59 20.79 21.48
C THR A 85 -12.01 20.01 22.66
N PRO A 86 -11.15 19.00 22.42
CA PRO A 86 -10.39 18.37 23.50
C PRO A 86 -9.62 19.46 24.24
N THR A 87 -9.90 19.64 25.53
CA THR A 87 -9.21 20.61 26.39
C THR A 87 -7.84 20.12 26.84
N ASP A 88 -7.45 18.91 26.45
CA ASP A 88 -6.12 18.40 26.68
C ASP A 88 -5.18 18.94 25.60
N PRO A 89 -4.05 19.57 25.97
CA PRO A 89 -3.01 19.86 25.00
C PRO A 89 -2.67 18.55 24.26
N PRO A 90 -2.37 18.60 22.94
CA PRO A 90 -1.91 17.42 22.23
C PRO A 90 -0.81 16.78 23.09
N PRO A 91 -0.87 15.46 23.34
CA PRO A 91 0.17 14.81 24.11
C PRO A 91 1.51 15.22 23.50
N PRO A 92 2.51 15.62 24.31
CA PRO A 92 3.81 15.96 23.77
C PRO A 92 4.21 14.82 22.86
N PHE A 93 4.60 15.16 21.61
CA PHE A 93 5.10 14.18 20.66
C PHE A 93 6.19 13.38 21.38
N THR A 94 5.82 12.21 21.88
CA THR A 94 6.79 11.18 22.22
C THR A 94 7.40 10.87 20.88
N ALA A 95 8.64 11.31 20.71
CA ALA A 95 9.44 11.01 19.54
C ALA A 95 9.15 9.56 19.15
N SER A 96 8.61 9.37 17.94
CA SER A 96 8.69 8.06 17.31
C SER A 96 10.16 7.63 17.43
N PRO A 97 10.46 6.37 17.81
CA PRO A 97 11.84 5.93 17.93
C PRO A 97 12.62 6.37 16.71
N GLU A 98 13.82 6.90 16.92
CA GLU A 98 14.69 7.47 15.87
C GLU A 98 14.54 6.64 14.59
N ARG A 99 14.01 7.26 13.52
CA ARG A 99 13.89 6.63 12.21
C ARG A 99 15.31 6.35 11.72
N GLY A 100 15.81 5.17 12.06
CA GLY A 100 17.14 4.72 11.69
C GLY A 100 17.22 4.60 10.17
N HIS A 101 18.11 5.40 9.59
CA HIS A 101 18.62 5.36 8.21
C HIS A 101 17.59 5.25 7.06
N PRO A 102 17.68 6.09 6.02
CA PRO A 102 16.92 5.89 4.79
C PRO A 102 17.43 4.61 4.09
N GLY A 103 16.80 3.46 4.33
CA GLY A 103 17.21 2.23 3.66
C GLY A 103 16.66 0.88 4.12
N THR A 104 15.87 0.76 5.20
CA THR A 104 15.45 -0.58 5.66
C THR A 104 14.02 -0.65 6.17
N TYR A 105 13.05 -0.08 5.45
CA TYR A 105 11.69 -0.59 5.65
C TYR A 105 11.66 -2.07 5.23
N CYS A 106 10.81 -2.87 5.87
CA CYS A 106 10.59 -4.25 5.46
C CYS A 106 11.78 -5.22 5.66
N GLY A 107 12.49 -5.09 6.78
CA GLY A 107 13.55 -6.02 7.16
C GLY A 107 13.02 -7.45 7.36
N CYS A 108 13.34 -8.35 6.42
CA CYS A 108 13.01 -9.78 6.48
C CYS A 108 14.28 -10.62 6.37
N ASN A 109 15.35 -10.21 7.07
CA ASN A 109 16.66 -10.86 6.98
C ASN A 109 16.69 -12.17 7.77
N MET A 110 17.50 -13.11 7.31
CA MET A 110 17.66 -14.44 7.91
C MET A 110 19.11 -14.67 8.33
N SER A 111 19.32 -15.41 9.42
CA SER A 111 20.66 -15.79 9.88
C SER A 111 21.25 -16.87 8.95
N GLY A 112 22.48 -16.67 8.48
CA GLY A 112 23.09 -17.60 7.52
C GLY A 112 23.44 -19.00 8.05
N GLN A 113 23.36 -19.23 9.37
CA GLN A 113 23.71 -20.53 9.98
C GLN A 113 22.50 -21.43 10.23
N PHE A 114 21.32 -20.84 10.48
CA PHE A 114 20.12 -21.57 10.89
C PHE A 114 18.83 -21.05 10.25
N ASN A 115 18.91 -20.12 9.30
CA ASN A 115 17.76 -19.47 8.65
C ASN A 115 16.70 -19.06 9.68
N THR A 116 17.15 -18.36 10.72
CA THR A 116 16.26 -17.77 11.73
C THR A 116 16.05 -16.29 11.44
N PRO A 117 14.85 -15.73 11.73
CA PRO A 117 14.60 -14.29 11.63
C PRO A 117 15.64 -13.46 12.39
N VAL A 118 16.04 -12.34 11.80
CA VAL A 118 16.94 -11.35 12.40
C VAL A 118 16.20 -10.03 12.50
N ASP A 119 15.89 -9.62 13.73
CA ASP A 119 15.19 -8.35 14.04
C ASP A 119 13.75 -8.25 13.49
N TRP A 120 13.08 -9.39 13.28
CA TRP A 120 11.65 -9.45 12.97
C TRP A 120 11.00 -10.71 13.57
N ASP A 121 9.68 -10.67 13.77
CA ASP A 121 8.89 -11.74 14.40
C ASP A 121 7.87 -12.31 13.39
N PRO A 122 7.94 -13.61 13.04
CA PRO A 122 6.98 -14.26 12.16
C PRO A 122 5.52 -14.15 12.60
N THR A 123 5.27 -14.05 13.91
CA THR A 123 3.90 -13.95 14.46
C THR A 123 3.22 -12.63 14.11
N GLU A 124 4.00 -11.66 13.63
CA GLU A 124 3.54 -10.40 13.10
C GLU A 124 3.33 -10.44 11.58
N ILE A 125 3.18 -11.60 10.95
CA ILE A 125 2.73 -11.68 9.56
C ILE A 125 1.20 -11.73 9.54
N TRP A 126 0.57 -10.90 8.71
CA TRP A 126 -0.88 -10.86 8.54
C TRP A 126 -1.29 -10.89 7.06
N LEU A 127 -1.55 -12.08 6.54
CA LEU A 127 -1.86 -12.29 5.13
C LEU A 127 -3.17 -13.05 4.92
N ASP A 128 -3.72 -12.96 3.72
CA ASP A 128 -4.64 -13.96 3.18
C ASP A 128 -3.83 -14.89 2.27
N ILE A 129 -3.58 -16.13 2.71
CA ILE A 129 -2.77 -17.09 1.97
C ILE A 129 -3.69 -18.19 1.42
N ALA A 130 -3.73 -18.33 0.09
CA ALA A 130 -4.33 -19.47 -0.58
C ALA A 130 -3.22 -20.41 -1.07
N ILE A 131 -3.11 -21.58 -0.44
CA ILE A 131 -2.14 -22.60 -0.81
C ILE A 131 -2.76 -23.49 -1.87
N ILE A 132 -2.12 -23.58 -3.04
CA ILE A 132 -2.49 -24.53 -4.09
C ILE A 132 -1.50 -25.70 -4.00
N LEU A 133 -2.02 -26.88 -3.65
CA LEU A 133 -1.25 -28.11 -3.49
C LEU A 133 -1.51 -29.01 -4.70
N ASP A 134 -0.48 -29.24 -5.48
CA ASP A 134 -0.49 -30.22 -6.56
C ASP A 134 -0.72 -31.64 -6.00
N THR A 135 -1.77 -32.28 -6.50
CA THR A 135 -2.14 -33.68 -6.16
C THR A 135 -2.17 -34.56 -7.41
N SER A 136 -1.53 -34.11 -8.49
CA SER A 136 -1.33 -34.87 -9.71
C SER A 136 -0.35 -36.02 -9.49
N GLN A 137 -0.31 -36.95 -10.43
CA GLN A 137 0.63 -38.06 -10.43
C GLN A 137 2.10 -37.60 -10.46
N ALA A 138 2.39 -36.43 -11.04
CA ALA A 138 3.75 -35.87 -11.10
C ALA A 138 4.26 -35.41 -9.73
N MET A 139 3.38 -35.02 -8.81
CA MET A 139 3.78 -34.70 -7.44
C MET A 139 4.38 -35.94 -6.75
N GLY A 140 3.72 -37.10 -6.87
CA GLY A 140 4.13 -38.31 -6.17
C GLY A 140 3.85 -38.29 -4.66
N GLU A 141 3.65 -39.46 -4.05
CA GLU A 141 3.21 -39.60 -2.66
C GLU A 141 4.22 -39.01 -1.65
N ASP A 142 5.52 -39.26 -1.86
CA ASP A 142 6.57 -38.80 -0.93
C ASP A 142 6.69 -37.27 -0.92
N SER A 143 6.61 -36.63 -2.10
CA SER A 143 6.63 -35.17 -2.20
C SER A 143 5.34 -34.56 -1.67
N LEU A 144 4.18 -35.17 -1.93
CA LEU A 144 2.91 -34.72 -1.36
C LEU A 144 2.94 -34.75 0.17
N GLY A 145 3.46 -35.82 0.77
CA GLY A 145 3.60 -35.94 2.23
C GLY A 145 4.58 -34.91 2.82
N ALA A 146 5.69 -34.64 2.13
CA ALA A 146 6.63 -33.59 2.53
C ALA A 146 6.03 -32.19 2.41
N ALA A 147 5.29 -31.91 1.34
CA ALA A 147 4.60 -30.63 1.15
C ALA A 147 3.52 -30.40 2.20
N ALA A 148 2.74 -31.43 2.52
CA ALA A 148 1.74 -31.37 3.60
C ALA A 148 2.39 -31.05 4.96
N SER A 149 3.47 -31.76 5.32
CA SER A 149 4.22 -31.50 6.55
C SER A 149 4.78 -30.07 6.62
N MET A 150 5.26 -29.55 5.49
CA MET A 150 5.78 -28.18 5.39
C MET A 150 4.67 -27.14 5.60
N ILE A 151 3.51 -27.34 4.96
CA ILE A 151 2.35 -26.46 5.11
C ILE A 151 1.86 -26.42 6.55
N GLU A 152 1.73 -27.58 7.20
CA GLU A 152 1.33 -27.67 8.61
C GLU A 152 2.35 -26.95 9.52
N SER A 153 3.64 -27.01 9.21
CA SER A 153 4.69 -26.29 9.95
C SER A 153 4.54 -24.77 9.91
N PHE A 154 3.93 -24.19 8.87
CA PHE A 154 3.65 -22.74 8.82
C PHE A 154 2.71 -22.29 9.94
N LEU A 155 1.85 -23.19 10.40
CA LEU A 155 0.84 -22.92 11.44
C LEU A 155 1.33 -23.32 12.83
N GLY A 156 2.59 -23.75 12.95
CA GLY A 156 3.20 -24.12 14.22
C GLY A 156 3.27 -22.96 15.22
N ASP A 157 3.42 -23.31 16.49
CA ASP A 157 3.52 -22.33 17.57
C ASP A 157 4.70 -21.38 17.34
N GLY A 158 4.45 -20.07 17.44
CA GLY A 158 5.44 -19.03 17.19
C GLY A 158 5.76 -18.75 15.72
N VAL A 159 4.98 -19.27 14.75
CA VAL A 159 5.16 -19.01 13.31
C VAL A 159 4.09 -18.06 12.78
N LEU A 160 3.01 -18.55 12.16
CA LEU A 160 1.89 -17.70 11.71
C LEU A 160 0.74 -17.74 12.73
N VAL A 161 0.28 -16.57 13.17
CA VAL A 161 -0.92 -16.47 14.02
C VAL A 161 -2.16 -16.66 13.16
N THR A 162 -2.82 -17.81 13.31
CA THR A 162 -4.08 -18.16 12.60
C THR A 162 -5.34 -17.97 13.44
N ASP A 163 -5.22 -17.46 14.66
CA ASP A 163 -6.37 -17.11 15.50
C ASP A 163 -7.12 -15.90 14.90
N LEU A 164 -8.31 -16.17 14.36
CA LEU A 164 -9.14 -15.17 13.70
C LEU A 164 -9.77 -14.16 14.67
N SER A 165 -9.64 -14.38 15.98
CA SER A 165 -10.03 -13.41 17.00
C SER A 165 -8.95 -12.35 17.25
N ALA A 166 -7.70 -12.62 16.87
CA ALA A 166 -6.62 -11.64 16.96
C ALA A 166 -6.84 -10.49 15.97
N PRO A 167 -6.52 -9.23 16.34
CA PRO A 167 -6.68 -8.07 15.47
C PRO A 167 -5.79 -8.14 14.22
N PHE A 168 -4.63 -8.79 14.33
CA PHE A 168 -3.73 -9.07 13.21
C PHE A 168 -3.47 -10.57 13.20
N SER A 169 -3.95 -11.23 12.14
CA SER A 169 -3.81 -12.68 11.95
C SER A 169 -3.71 -13.01 10.48
N THR A 170 -3.03 -14.11 10.19
CA THR A 170 -2.97 -14.71 8.86
C THR A 170 -4.11 -15.72 8.71
N ARG A 171 -4.83 -15.66 7.57
CA ARG A 171 -5.77 -16.72 7.18
C ARG A 171 -5.08 -17.61 6.17
N VAL A 172 -5.20 -18.93 6.36
CA VAL A 172 -4.66 -19.91 5.43
C VAL A 172 -5.79 -20.75 4.87
N GLY A 173 -5.88 -20.80 3.55
CA GLY A 173 -6.73 -21.72 2.80
C GLY A 173 -5.86 -22.72 2.05
N LEU A 174 -6.43 -23.88 1.75
CA LEU A 174 -5.75 -24.98 1.08
C LEU A 174 -6.65 -25.56 -0.01
N ILE A 175 -6.10 -25.65 -1.21
CA ILE A 175 -6.76 -26.18 -2.40
C ILE A 175 -5.92 -27.37 -2.87
N ALA A 176 -6.48 -28.58 -2.83
CA ALA A 176 -5.92 -29.72 -3.53
C ALA A 176 -6.29 -29.62 -5.01
N MET A 177 -5.29 -29.70 -5.89
CA MET A 177 -5.49 -29.42 -7.32
C MET A 177 -5.03 -30.57 -8.20
N THR A 178 -5.89 -30.93 -9.17
CA THR A 178 -5.56 -31.73 -10.36
C THR A 178 -6.17 -31.07 -11.60
N THR A 179 -7.11 -31.72 -12.29
CA THR A 179 -7.97 -31.08 -13.31
C THR A 179 -9.16 -30.35 -12.72
N GLU A 180 -9.46 -30.59 -11.44
CA GLU A 180 -10.48 -29.89 -10.67
C GLU A 180 -9.88 -29.39 -9.35
N ALA A 181 -10.43 -28.28 -8.84
CA ALA A 181 -10.01 -27.68 -7.57
C ALA A 181 -10.89 -28.20 -6.42
N GLU A 182 -10.26 -28.81 -5.43
CA GLU A 182 -10.91 -29.22 -4.18
C GLU A 182 -10.45 -28.31 -3.04
N VAL A 183 -11.38 -27.51 -2.50
CA VAL A 183 -11.09 -26.62 -1.36
C VAL A 183 -11.16 -27.43 -0.07
N LEU A 184 -10.00 -27.71 0.53
CA LEU A 184 -9.88 -28.41 1.80
C LEU A 184 -10.09 -27.47 3.00
N TYR A 185 -9.60 -26.23 2.89
CA TYR A 185 -9.78 -25.16 3.87
C TYR A 185 -10.05 -23.83 3.16
N ASP A 186 -11.08 -23.08 3.58
CA ASP A 186 -11.51 -21.82 2.96
C ASP A 186 -11.10 -20.64 3.86
N LEU A 187 -9.79 -20.33 3.88
CA LEU A 187 -9.18 -19.28 4.71
C LEU A 187 -9.40 -19.46 6.22
N ASN A 188 -9.47 -20.72 6.68
CA ASN A 188 -9.81 -21.08 8.05
C ASN A 188 -8.96 -22.23 8.62
N MET A 189 -7.83 -22.55 7.98
CA MET A 189 -6.91 -23.57 8.48
C MET A 189 -6.16 -23.06 9.72
N THR A 190 -6.01 -23.92 10.73
CA THR A 190 -5.38 -23.63 12.02
C THR A 190 -4.33 -24.68 12.40
N MET A 191 -3.57 -24.44 13.46
CA MET A 191 -2.62 -25.43 14.01
C MET A 191 -3.28 -26.76 14.45
N SER A 192 -4.60 -26.77 14.68
CA SER A 192 -5.33 -27.98 15.08
C SER A 192 -5.75 -28.87 13.91
N ASP A 193 -5.61 -28.36 12.69
CA ASP A 193 -5.99 -29.03 11.47
C ASP A 193 -4.87 -29.92 10.94
N SER A 194 -5.23 -30.96 10.18
CA SER A 194 -4.27 -31.82 9.48
C SER A 194 -4.69 -32.08 8.04
N ILE A 195 -3.70 -32.16 7.16
CA ILE A 195 -3.82 -32.49 5.74
C ILE A 195 -3.80 -34.02 5.54
N GLU A 196 -3.27 -34.77 6.50
CA GLU A 196 -3.21 -36.24 6.43
C GLU A 196 -4.60 -36.82 6.18
N GLY A 197 -4.71 -37.64 5.12
CA GLY A 197 -5.97 -38.26 4.73
C GLY A 197 -7.00 -37.34 4.05
N LYS A 198 -6.65 -36.08 3.75
CA LYS A 198 -7.50 -35.15 2.98
C LYS A 198 -6.99 -34.92 1.55
N ALA A 199 -5.67 -34.92 1.36
CA ALA A 199 -5.05 -34.82 0.03
C ALA A 199 -4.52 -36.19 -0.42
N HIS A 200 -4.76 -36.55 -1.68
CA HIS A 200 -4.37 -37.84 -2.25
C HIS A 200 -3.92 -37.69 -3.71
N ILE A 201 -2.94 -38.49 -4.13
CA ILE A 201 -2.51 -38.52 -5.53
C ILE A 201 -3.63 -39.06 -6.42
N THR A 202 -4.01 -38.28 -7.43
CA THR A 202 -4.96 -38.72 -8.45
C THR A 202 -4.24 -39.42 -9.58
N LYS A 203 -4.43 -40.74 -9.67
CA LYS A 203 -3.78 -41.57 -10.69
C LYS A 203 -4.29 -41.26 -12.10
N GLY A 204 -3.37 -41.22 -13.06
CA GLY A 204 -3.68 -41.02 -14.48
C GLY A 204 -3.82 -39.55 -14.90
N LEU A 205 -3.55 -38.60 -14.00
CA LEU A 205 -3.47 -37.17 -14.30
C LEU A 205 -2.06 -36.69 -13.96
N ASP A 206 -1.26 -36.39 -14.99
CA ASP A 206 0.15 -36.01 -14.81
C ASP A 206 0.37 -34.50 -14.63
N GLU A 207 -0.69 -33.69 -14.75
CA GLU A 207 -0.60 -32.23 -14.78
C GLU A 207 -1.79 -31.59 -14.03
N ILE A 208 -1.60 -30.35 -13.57
CA ILE A 208 -2.67 -29.56 -12.97
C ILE A 208 -3.23 -28.50 -13.93
N ASP A 209 -4.51 -28.19 -13.79
CA ASP A 209 -5.15 -27.07 -14.49
C ASP A 209 -4.88 -25.76 -13.73
N VAL A 210 -3.79 -25.08 -14.08
CA VAL A 210 -3.37 -23.82 -13.43
C VAL A 210 -4.46 -22.76 -13.47
N VAL A 211 -5.22 -22.67 -14.57
CA VAL A 211 -6.28 -21.67 -14.70
C VAL A 211 -7.35 -21.89 -13.64
N LYS A 212 -7.85 -23.12 -13.51
CA LYS A 212 -8.84 -23.46 -12.50
C LYS A 212 -8.31 -23.30 -11.07
N ALA A 213 -7.05 -23.64 -10.84
CA ALA A 213 -6.41 -23.51 -9.53
C ALA A 213 -6.41 -22.05 -9.06
N PHE A 214 -6.00 -21.13 -9.93
CA PHE A 214 -5.94 -19.71 -9.64
C PHE A 214 -7.34 -19.09 -9.53
N VAL A 215 -8.28 -19.50 -10.38
CA VAL A 215 -9.69 -19.09 -10.25
C VAL A 215 -10.27 -19.51 -8.89
N ALA A 216 -9.95 -20.72 -8.41
CA ALA A 216 -10.40 -21.18 -7.10
C ALA A 216 -9.80 -20.35 -5.96
N ALA A 217 -8.52 -19.98 -6.05
CA ALA A 217 -7.85 -19.09 -5.08
C ALA A 217 -8.47 -17.68 -5.07
N GLU A 218 -8.70 -17.07 -6.23
CA GLU A 218 -9.37 -15.76 -6.32
C GLU A 218 -10.79 -15.80 -5.76
N GLN A 219 -11.55 -16.85 -6.05
CA GLN A 219 -12.88 -17.01 -5.48
C GLN A 219 -12.84 -17.15 -3.95
N MET A 220 -11.84 -17.86 -3.41
CA MET A 220 -11.58 -17.96 -1.97
C MET A 220 -11.32 -16.58 -1.36
N PHE A 221 -10.43 -15.78 -1.95
CA PHE A 221 -10.18 -14.40 -1.49
C PHE A 221 -11.43 -13.52 -1.58
N ASN A 222 -12.18 -13.59 -2.67
CA ASN A 222 -13.42 -12.83 -2.84
C ASN A 222 -14.48 -13.19 -1.79
N ARG A 223 -14.62 -14.48 -1.43
CA ARG A 223 -15.47 -14.89 -0.30
C ARG A 223 -14.91 -14.39 1.03
N GLY A 224 -13.59 -14.46 1.22
CA GLY A 224 -12.89 -14.01 2.41
C GLY A 224 -13.06 -12.52 2.72
N VAL A 225 -13.01 -11.65 1.70
CA VAL A 225 -13.27 -10.21 1.86
C VAL A 225 -14.75 -9.95 2.11
N LYS A 226 -15.67 -10.70 1.45
CA LYS A 226 -17.11 -10.58 1.73
C LYS A 226 -17.47 -10.97 3.17
N SER A 227 -16.81 -11.97 3.74
CA SER A 227 -17.06 -12.40 5.13
C SER A 227 -16.37 -11.53 6.16
N ARG A 228 -15.24 -10.90 5.80
CA ARG A 228 -14.47 -9.98 6.64
C ARG A 228 -14.09 -8.72 5.84
N PRO A 229 -15.02 -7.75 5.68
CA PRO A 229 -14.78 -6.54 4.89
C PRO A 229 -13.64 -5.67 5.44
N ASP A 230 -13.36 -5.80 6.74
CA ASP A 230 -12.24 -5.19 7.42
C ASP A 230 -10.89 -5.62 6.79
N ARG A 231 -10.83 -6.79 6.15
CA ARG A 231 -9.61 -7.34 5.54
C ARG A 231 -9.30 -6.82 4.15
N VAL A 232 -10.01 -5.81 3.63
CA VAL A 232 -9.89 -5.33 2.24
C VAL A 232 -8.46 -4.88 1.85
N ASN A 233 -7.67 -4.42 2.82
CA ASN A 233 -6.30 -3.94 2.63
C ASN A 233 -5.21 -4.99 2.96
N TYR A 234 -5.60 -6.21 3.35
CA TYR A 234 -4.65 -7.28 3.61
C TYR A 234 -4.12 -7.82 2.28
N ARG A 235 -2.83 -8.14 2.26
CA ARG A 235 -2.19 -8.69 1.07
C ARG A 235 -2.68 -10.12 0.85
N GLN A 236 -3.06 -10.40 -0.38
CA GLN A 236 -3.46 -11.73 -0.85
C GLN A 236 -2.25 -12.42 -1.49
N VAL A 237 -1.98 -13.64 -1.05
CA VAL A 237 -0.83 -14.44 -1.48
C VAL A 237 -1.29 -15.80 -1.95
N ILE A 238 -0.97 -16.14 -3.20
CA ILE A 238 -1.11 -17.50 -3.71
C ILE A 238 0.23 -18.20 -3.49
N TYR A 239 0.24 -19.25 -2.68
CA TYR A 239 1.42 -20.09 -2.47
C TYR A 239 1.22 -21.39 -3.25
N TYR A 240 1.89 -21.48 -4.39
CA TYR A 240 1.71 -22.50 -5.39
C TYR A 240 2.80 -23.58 -5.25
N VAL A 241 2.39 -24.76 -4.79
CA VAL A 241 3.26 -25.92 -4.55
C VAL A 241 3.00 -26.93 -5.64
N THR A 242 3.98 -27.15 -6.51
CA THR A 242 3.82 -28.05 -7.65
C THR A 242 5.12 -28.75 -8.02
N ASN A 243 4.98 -29.89 -8.71
CA ASN A 243 6.06 -30.55 -9.44
C ASN A 243 5.68 -30.78 -10.92
N SER A 244 4.68 -30.03 -11.44
CA SER A 244 4.18 -30.17 -12.81
C SER A 244 4.38 -28.89 -13.63
N ASP A 245 4.60 -29.05 -14.94
CA ASP A 245 4.86 -27.95 -15.87
C ASP A 245 3.56 -27.34 -16.44
N PRO A 246 3.27 -26.05 -16.21
CA PRO A 246 2.12 -25.40 -16.81
C PRO A 246 2.35 -25.13 -18.30
N LYS A 247 1.76 -25.94 -19.17
CA LYS A 247 1.85 -25.78 -20.65
C LYS A 247 1.00 -24.64 -21.25
N ILE A 248 0.56 -23.66 -20.45
CA ILE A 248 -0.46 -22.66 -20.84
C ILE A 248 0.11 -21.24 -20.80
N ASN A 249 -0.43 -20.35 -21.65
CA ASN A 249 -0.16 -18.90 -21.59
C ASN A 249 -0.76 -18.29 -20.31
N LEU A 250 0.09 -17.63 -19.52
CA LEU A 250 -0.20 -17.14 -18.16
C LEU A 250 -0.52 -15.65 -18.07
N GLU A 251 -0.75 -14.95 -19.19
CA GLU A 251 -1.04 -13.50 -19.22
C GLU A 251 -2.15 -13.04 -18.25
N PHE A 252 -3.16 -13.90 -17.98
CA PHE A 252 -4.25 -13.55 -17.05
C PHE A 252 -3.77 -13.39 -15.60
N LEU A 253 -2.64 -14.00 -15.23
CA LEU A 253 -2.06 -13.92 -13.88
C LEU A 253 -1.38 -12.60 -13.60
N ASP A 254 -0.98 -11.88 -14.65
CA ASP A 254 -0.45 -10.53 -14.50
C ASP A 254 -1.51 -9.59 -13.92
N LEU A 255 -2.80 -9.83 -14.15
CA LEU A 255 -3.87 -9.07 -13.52
C LEU A 255 -3.83 -9.21 -11.99
N PHE A 256 -3.69 -10.42 -11.46
CA PHE A 256 -3.59 -10.65 -10.02
C PHE A 256 -2.35 -9.97 -9.43
N LYS A 257 -1.18 -10.12 -10.09
CA LYS A 257 0.06 -9.45 -9.68
C LYS A 257 -0.08 -7.91 -9.70
N ASN A 258 -0.80 -7.37 -10.66
CA ASN A 258 -1.01 -5.92 -10.84
C ASN A 258 -1.94 -5.31 -9.79
N VAL A 259 -2.93 -6.06 -9.30
CA VAL A 259 -3.83 -5.59 -8.21
C VAL A 259 -3.29 -5.87 -6.82
N GLN A 260 -1.97 -5.88 -6.67
CA GLN A 260 -1.26 -6.15 -5.42
C GLN A 260 -1.39 -7.60 -4.92
N GLY A 261 -1.66 -8.59 -5.77
CA GLY A 261 -1.48 -10.00 -5.42
C GLY A 261 -0.01 -10.43 -5.46
N ILE A 262 0.39 -11.40 -4.65
CA ILE A 262 1.71 -12.05 -4.73
C ILE A 262 1.53 -13.52 -5.05
N ILE A 263 2.31 -14.03 -6.00
CA ILE A 263 2.36 -15.46 -6.34
C ILE A 263 3.73 -15.97 -5.95
N ILE A 264 3.75 -16.86 -4.96
CA ILE A 264 4.94 -17.59 -4.53
C ILE A 264 4.89 -18.96 -5.16
N VAL A 265 5.93 -19.31 -5.90
CA VAL A 265 6.03 -20.62 -6.56
C VAL A 265 7.13 -21.41 -5.85
N ASN A 266 6.74 -22.53 -5.26
CA ASN A 266 7.64 -23.52 -4.74
C ASN A 266 7.63 -24.71 -5.69
N ASN A 267 8.66 -24.78 -6.54
CA ASN A 267 8.92 -25.92 -7.39
C ASN A 267 9.44 -27.06 -6.52
N PHE A 268 8.53 -27.98 -6.18
CA PHE A 268 8.72 -28.99 -5.16
C PHE A 268 9.40 -30.24 -5.74
N LEU A 269 10.64 -30.06 -6.17
CA LEU A 269 11.42 -31.08 -6.87
C LEU A 269 11.74 -32.31 -5.99
N GLY A 270 11.60 -33.48 -6.60
CA GLY A 270 12.07 -34.78 -6.13
C GLY A 270 13.59 -34.99 -6.31
N GLU A 271 14.11 -36.06 -5.72
CA GLU A 271 15.51 -36.45 -5.93
C GLU A 271 15.71 -36.91 -7.38
N GLY A 272 16.46 -36.13 -8.17
CA GLY A 272 16.72 -36.40 -9.58
C GLY A 272 15.81 -35.64 -10.56
N ASP A 273 14.89 -34.81 -10.06
CA ASP A 273 14.04 -33.96 -10.90
C ASP A 273 14.84 -32.75 -11.42
N GLU A 274 14.55 -32.34 -12.66
CA GLU A 274 15.14 -31.16 -13.28
C GLU A 274 14.23 -29.93 -13.10
N GLU A 275 14.85 -28.77 -12.92
CA GLU A 275 14.12 -27.52 -12.80
C GLU A 275 13.40 -27.15 -14.10
N LEU A 276 12.14 -26.73 -13.99
CA LEU A 276 11.29 -26.38 -15.13
C LEU A 276 11.22 -24.85 -15.30
N ASP A 277 11.61 -24.36 -16.48
CA ASP A 277 11.67 -22.91 -16.75
C ASP A 277 10.30 -22.21 -16.78
N GLY A 278 9.22 -22.95 -17.07
CA GLY A 278 7.85 -22.41 -17.17
C GLY A 278 7.31 -21.87 -15.84
N LEU A 279 7.73 -22.47 -14.72
CA LEU A 279 7.27 -22.10 -13.38
C LEU A 279 7.82 -20.76 -12.87
N LYS A 280 8.96 -20.29 -13.41
CA LYS A 280 9.55 -19.00 -13.05
C LYS A 280 8.65 -17.83 -13.46
N GLN A 281 7.99 -17.94 -14.61
CA GLN A 281 7.10 -16.89 -15.14
C GLN A 281 5.80 -16.78 -14.33
N LEU A 282 5.41 -17.85 -13.64
CA LEU A 282 4.24 -17.88 -12.80
C LEU A 282 4.43 -17.03 -11.53
N ALA A 283 5.62 -17.07 -10.95
CA ALA A 283 5.94 -16.34 -9.73
C ALA A 283 5.89 -14.81 -9.93
N SER A 284 5.61 -14.11 -8.84
CA SER A 284 5.96 -12.70 -8.73
C SER A 284 7.50 -12.55 -8.69
N ASP A 285 8.02 -11.40 -9.10
CA ASP A 285 9.47 -11.13 -9.09
C ASP A 285 10.07 -11.43 -7.70
N GLY A 286 11.12 -12.24 -7.65
CA GLY A 286 11.78 -12.64 -6.41
C GLY A 286 11.06 -13.71 -5.56
N TYR A 287 9.95 -14.28 -6.03
CA TYR A 287 9.13 -15.27 -5.30
C TYR A 287 9.12 -16.68 -5.92
N TYR A 288 10.14 -17.01 -6.72
CA TYR A 288 10.32 -18.35 -7.25
C TYR A 288 11.40 -19.11 -6.46
N TYR A 289 11.10 -20.34 -6.08
CA TYR A 289 11.99 -21.19 -5.29
C TYR A 289 11.97 -22.63 -5.78
N SER A 290 13.12 -23.30 -5.72
CA SER A 290 13.28 -24.72 -6.10
C SER A 290 13.90 -25.59 -4.99
N ASP A 291 14.27 -24.97 -3.87
CA ASP A 291 15.04 -25.58 -2.76
C ASP A 291 14.35 -25.49 -1.39
N ILE A 292 13.17 -24.88 -1.30
CA ILE A 292 12.45 -24.66 -0.03
C ILE A 292 12.02 -25.95 0.68
N ARG A 293 11.98 -27.10 -0.02
CA ARG A 293 11.53 -28.39 0.53
C ARG A 293 12.19 -28.77 1.87
N GLN A 294 13.44 -28.35 2.10
CA GLN A 294 14.18 -28.69 3.32
C GLN A 294 14.09 -27.62 4.41
N ASP A 295 13.58 -26.42 4.10
CA ASP A 295 13.54 -25.31 5.02
C ASP A 295 12.29 -24.43 4.82
N TYR A 296 11.26 -24.73 5.61
CA TYR A 296 10.01 -23.98 5.61
C TYR A 296 10.20 -22.51 6.01
N MET A 297 11.29 -22.15 6.71
CA MET A 297 11.55 -20.77 7.13
C MET A 297 11.83 -19.85 5.96
N LEU A 298 12.32 -20.37 4.83
CA LEU A 298 12.41 -19.59 3.59
C LEU A 298 11.03 -19.19 3.04
N SER A 299 10.00 -20.03 3.25
CA SER A 299 8.62 -19.65 2.94
C SER A 299 8.11 -18.58 3.89
N ILE A 300 8.45 -18.68 5.17
CA ILE A 300 8.10 -17.65 6.17
C ILE A 300 8.79 -16.32 5.83
N GLN A 301 10.04 -16.35 5.37
CA GLN A 301 10.73 -15.16 4.86
C GLN A 301 10.00 -14.58 3.64
N ALA A 302 9.56 -15.42 2.70
CA ALA A 302 8.78 -14.97 1.55
C ALA A 302 7.45 -14.33 1.99
N PHE A 303 6.76 -14.89 2.98
CA PHE A 303 5.56 -14.27 3.56
C PHE A 303 5.87 -12.93 4.25
N CYS A 304 6.98 -12.82 4.98
CA CYS A 304 7.44 -11.54 5.55
C CYS A 304 7.62 -10.48 4.46
N LYS A 305 8.31 -10.84 3.36
CA LYS A 305 8.53 -9.95 2.21
C LYS A 305 7.20 -9.56 1.55
N ALA A 306 6.27 -10.49 1.41
CA ALA A 306 4.95 -10.23 0.81
C ALA A 306 4.08 -9.31 1.70
N ASN A 307 4.25 -9.40 3.02
CA ASN A 307 3.62 -8.52 4.01
C ASN A 307 4.13 -7.06 3.92
N CYS A 308 5.24 -6.83 3.21
CA CYS A 308 5.72 -5.50 2.91
C CYS A 308 4.98 -4.88 1.73
N HIS A 309 4.12 -3.89 1.98
CA HIS A 309 3.37 -3.24 0.90
C HIS A 309 2.84 -1.85 1.21
N CYS A 310 2.64 -1.09 0.15
CA CYS A 310 1.89 0.17 0.21
C CYS A 310 0.39 -0.08 0.10
N ALA A 311 -0.40 0.85 0.63
CA ALA A 311 -1.84 0.84 0.38
C ALA A 311 -2.13 1.02 -1.13
N ARG A 312 -3.33 0.65 -1.58
CA ARG A 312 -3.69 0.60 -3.01
C ARG A 312 -3.59 1.95 -3.74
N ASP A 313 -3.73 3.04 -3.01
CA ASP A 313 -3.70 4.43 -3.48
C ASP A 313 -2.31 5.06 -3.38
N GLN A 314 -1.29 4.28 -3.02
CA GLN A 314 0.07 4.74 -2.80
C GLN A 314 1.03 4.09 -3.79
N GLU A 315 2.01 4.88 -4.21
CA GLU A 315 3.08 4.47 -5.11
C GLU A 315 4.27 3.96 -4.29
N ALA A 316 4.78 2.78 -4.61
CA ALA A 316 5.85 2.14 -3.86
C ALA A 316 7.23 2.52 -4.43
N TYR A 317 8.17 2.85 -3.55
CA TYR A 317 9.59 2.99 -3.92
C TYR A 317 10.37 1.79 -3.36
N ALA A 318 11.12 1.11 -4.21
CA ALA A 318 11.89 -0.07 -3.80
C ALA A 318 13.16 0.30 -3.00
N GLY A 319 13.55 1.57 -2.99
CA GLY A 319 14.81 2.00 -2.40
C GLY A 319 16.01 1.76 -3.32
N ARG A 320 17.18 2.18 -2.85
CA ARG A 320 18.43 2.22 -3.63
C ARG A 320 19.00 0.84 -3.98
N VAL A 321 18.83 -0.14 -3.09
CA VAL A 321 19.24 -1.53 -3.32
C VAL A 321 17.97 -2.38 -3.32
N PRO A 322 17.31 -2.51 -4.47
CA PRO A 322 16.01 -3.18 -4.53
C PRO A 322 16.18 -4.69 -4.35
N ASP A 323 15.44 -5.26 -3.40
CA ASP A 323 15.11 -6.68 -3.42
C ASP A 323 13.94 -6.87 -4.41
N PRO A 324 14.07 -7.72 -5.45
CA PRO A 324 12.99 -7.94 -6.42
C PRO A 324 11.65 -8.32 -5.78
N ALA A 325 11.67 -8.98 -4.62
CA ALA A 325 10.47 -9.39 -3.89
C ALA A 325 9.81 -8.25 -3.09
N VAL A 326 10.49 -7.13 -2.89
CA VAL A 326 10.06 -6.04 -1.99
C VAL A 326 10.04 -4.70 -2.72
N LYS A 327 8.85 -4.29 -3.16
CA LYS A 327 8.67 -3.04 -3.94
C LYS A 327 8.58 -1.78 -3.08
N ALA A 328 8.38 -1.91 -1.77
CA ALA A 328 8.11 -0.78 -0.87
C ALA A 328 9.21 -0.55 0.19
N ALA A 329 10.39 -1.15 0.02
CA ALA A 329 11.49 -1.05 0.99
C ALA A 329 12.04 0.39 1.14
N GLY A 330 11.79 1.26 0.16
CA GLY A 330 12.09 2.70 0.19
C GLY A 330 10.90 3.58 0.58
N GLY A 331 9.75 3.01 0.95
CA GLY A 331 8.57 3.74 1.43
C GLY A 331 7.41 3.78 0.44
N CYS A 332 6.34 4.46 0.84
CA CYS A 332 5.09 4.61 0.11
C CYS A 332 4.74 6.07 -0.09
N TYR A 333 4.29 6.46 -1.27
CA TYR A 333 4.24 7.86 -1.68
C TYR A 333 2.90 8.23 -2.28
N VAL A 334 2.42 9.43 -1.98
CA VAL A 334 1.22 10.01 -2.59
C VAL A 334 1.56 11.41 -3.10
N PRO A 335 1.51 11.65 -4.42
CA PRO A 335 1.69 12.99 -4.97
C PRO A 335 0.41 13.81 -4.89
N LEU A 336 0.55 15.09 -4.54
CA LEU A 336 -0.55 16.05 -4.47
C LEU A 336 -0.22 17.27 -5.34
N GLY A 337 -1.02 17.45 -6.41
CA GLY A 337 -0.83 18.54 -7.38
C GLY A 337 -1.35 19.91 -6.90
N GLY A 338 -2.18 19.93 -5.84
CA GLY A 338 -2.72 21.17 -5.29
C GLY A 338 -1.63 22.01 -4.62
N GLY A 339 -1.35 23.18 -5.18
CA GLY A 339 -0.34 24.10 -4.63
C GLY A 339 -0.73 24.63 -3.26
N VAL A 340 0.04 24.28 -2.22
CA VAL A 340 -0.19 24.76 -0.84
C VAL A 340 1.10 25.21 -0.17
N GLY A 341 0.98 26.03 0.88
CA GLY A 341 2.11 26.41 1.71
C GLY A 341 2.72 25.20 2.44
N PHE A 342 4.03 25.25 2.70
CA PHE A 342 4.82 24.15 3.25
C PHE A 342 4.23 23.57 4.55
N ALA A 343 3.87 24.42 5.51
CA ALA A 343 3.28 23.97 6.78
C ALA A 343 1.94 23.25 6.58
N LYS A 344 1.17 23.63 5.55
CA LYS A 344 -0.06 22.94 5.20
C LYS A 344 0.23 21.59 4.55
N ALA A 345 1.23 21.52 3.67
CA ALA A 345 1.68 20.28 3.06
C ALA A 345 2.12 19.26 4.13
N GLN A 346 2.95 19.68 5.10
CA GLN A 346 3.34 18.86 6.25
C GLN A 346 2.13 18.37 7.05
N GLN A 347 1.19 19.27 7.37
CA GLN A 347 -0.02 18.89 8.09
C GLN A 347 -0.85 17.86 7.31
N THR A 348 -0.95 17.99 5.99
CA THR A 348 -1.68 17.04 5.15
C THR A 348 -1.02 15.66 5.20
N CYS A 349 0.30 15.57 5.05
CA CYS A 349 1.01 14.30 5.12
C CYS A 349 0.91 13.67 6.52
N ALA A 350 1.07 14.46 7.59
CA ALA A 350 0.96 13.97 8.96
C ALA A 350 -0.44 13.40 9.29
N ARG A 351 -1.50 14.00 8.73
CA ARG A 351 -2.87 13.48 8.88
C ARG A 351 -3.07 12.13 8.16
N GLY A 352 -2.32 11.88 7.09
CA GLY A 352 -2.33 10.62 6.35
C GLY A 352 -1.58 9.49 7.05
N ARG A 353 -1.95 9.11 8.27
CA ARG A 353 -1.27 8.01 9.01
C ARG A 353 0.17 8.35 9.45
N GLY A 354 0.44 9.60 9.83
CA GLY A 354 1.73 10.01 10.38
C GLY A 354 2.85 10.15 9.34
N GLY A 355 2.47 10.34 8.06
CA GLY A 355 3.43 10.59 7.00
C GLY A 355 4.10 11.95 7.09
N LEU A 356 5.04 12.17 6.18
CA LEU A 356 5.90 13.35 6.11
C LEU A 356 5.88 13.91 4.69
N LEU A 357 6.38 15.13 4.49
CA LEU A 357 6.83 15.50 3.15
C LEU A 357 8.01 14.60 2.76
N ALA A 358 8.03 14.18 1.49
CA ALA A 358 9.03 13.26 0.98
C ALA A 358 10.45 13.79 1.22
N SER A 359 11.29 12.94 1.80
CA SER A 359 12.72 13.21 1.91
C SER A 359 13.43 12.76 0.64
N VAL A 360 14.56 13.36 0.29
CA VAL A 360 15.32 13.00 -0.91
C VAL A 360 16.79 12.87 -0.54
N HIS A 361 17.33 11.65 -0.61
CA HIS A 361 18.67 11.31 -0.13
C HIS A 361 19.61 10.76 -1.22
N ASP A 362 19.09 10.63 -2.45
CA ASP A 362 19.86 10.21 -3.61
C ASP A 362 19.13 10.61 -4.91
N ASP A 363 19.85 10.47 -6.03
CA ASP A 363 19.37 10.80 -7.38
C ASP A 363 18.18 9.93 -7.80
N ASP A 364 18.18 8.65 -7.41
CA ASP A 364 17.14 7.68 -7.79
C ASP A 364 15.79 8.06 -7.12
N LYS A 365 15.83 8.42 -5.84
CA LYS A 365 14.67 8.92 -5.09
C LYS A 365 14.23 10.28 -5.62
N SER A 366 15.17 11.16 -6.00
CA SER A 366 14.87 12.46 -6.61
C SER A 366 14.08 12.29 -7.91
N ALA A 367 14.54 11.41 -8.80
CA ALA A 367 13.87 11.09 -10.06
C ALA A 367 12.49 10.46 -9.81
N PHE A 368 12.39 9.49 -8.90
CA PHE A 368 11.11 8.87 -8.54
C PHE A 368 10.08 9.90 -8.03
N VAL A 369 10.47 10.79 -7.11
CA VAL A 369 9.57 11.82 -6.58
C VAL A 369 9.16 12.81 -7.67
N ASN A 370 10.08 13.19 -8.57
CA ASN A 370 9.77 14.02 -9.73
C ASN A 370 8.72 13.38 -10.65
N ASP A 371 8.90 12.11 -11.01
CA ASP A 371 7.97 11.37 -11.87
C ASP A 371 6.56 11.31 -11.26
N LEU A 372 6.45 11.23 -9.93
CA LEU A 372 5.16 11.28 -9.24
C LEU A 372 4.49 12.65 -9.34
N ILE A 373 5.26 13.73 -9.26
CA ILE A 373 4.72 15.10 -9.40
C ILE A 373 4.27 15.36 -10.83
N GLU A 374 5.02 14.91 -11.84
CA GLU A 374 4.66 15.09 -13.25
C GLU A 374 3.29 14.46 -13.60
N LYS A 375 2.89 13.38 -12.90
CA LYS A 375 1.57 12.76 -13.05
C LYS A 375 0.41 13.64 -12.57
N VAL A 376 0.65 14.57 -11.64
CA VAL A 376 -0.41 15.34 -10.95
C VAL A 376 -0.28 16.86 -11.12
N SER A 377 0.85 17.35 -11.62
CA SER A 377 1.12 18.78 -11.84
C SER A 377 1.90 18.97 -13.14
N SER A 378 1.27 19.62 -14.12
CA SER A 378 1.88 19.94 -15.42
C SER A 378 2.16 21.43 -15.62
N LYS A 379 1.65 22.29 -14.72
CA LYS A 379 1.72 23.77 -14.85
C LYS A 379 2.70 24.42 -13.87
N ILE A 380 3.01 23.75 -12.77
CA ILE A 380 3.93 24.23 -11.74
C ILE A 380 5.19 23.38 -11.81
N TYR A 381 6.31 24.00 -12.17
CA TYR A 381 7.62 23.37 -12.31
C TYR A 381 8.41 23.30 -11.00
N PHE A 382 7.75 23.52 -9.85
CA PHE A 382 8.39 23.52 -8.54
C PHE A 382 7.55 22.72 -7.56
N PHE A 383 8.17 21.92 -6.71
CA PHE A 383 7.45 21.18 -5.68
C PHE A 383 8.21 21.15 -4.35
N TRP A 384 7.48 21.05 -3.24
CA TRP A 384 8.06 20.94 -1.91
C TRP A 384 8.64 19.54 -1.65
N ILE A 385 9.79 19.51 -0.98
CA ILE A 385 10.38 18.32 -0.35
C ILE A 385 10.51 18.57 1.16
N GLY A 386 10.61 17.52 1.97
CA GLY A 386 10.62 17.59 3.44
C GLY A 386 11.89 18.16 4.05
N TYR A 387 12.50 19.19 3.46
CA TYR A 387 13.72 19.84 3.93
C TYR A 387 13.46 21.31 4.26
N SER A 388 13.75 21.72 5.50
CA SER A 388 13.48 23.09 5.95
C SER A 388 14.57 23.61 6.88
N LYS A 389 14.72 24.93 6.92
CA LYS A 389 15.70 25.66 7.72
C LYS A 389 15.06 26.14 9.01
N ASN A 390 15.63 25.72 10.14
CA ASN A 390 15.20 26.17 11.45
C ASN A 390 15.65 27.63 11.74
N ASP A 391 15.24 28.17 12.89
CA ASP A 391 15.56 29.55 13.28
C ASP A 391 17.06 29.77 13.58
N ASP A 392 17.80 28.71 13.90
CA ASP A 392 19.27 28.72 14.05
C ASP A 392 20.00 28.68 12.69
N GLY A 393 19.25 28.61 11.59
CA GLY A 393 19.78 28.59 10.24
C GLY A 393 20.26 27.22 9.75
N GLN A 394 19.97 26.15 10.48
CA GLN A 394 20.29 24.77 10.13
C GLN A 394 19.17 24.13 9.31
N TRP A 395 19.53 23.49 8.21
CA TRP A 395 18.60 22.69 7.42
C TRP A 395 18.40 21.30 8.03
N LYS A 396 17.15 20.83 8.04
CA LYS A 396 16.75 19.54 8.63
C LYS A 396 15.70 18.86 7.77
N TRP A 397 15.84 17.55 7.63
CA TRP A 397 14.83 16.69 7.04
C TRP A 397 13.71 16.39 8.03
N GLU A 398 12.49 16.27 7.54
CA GLU A 398 11.31 15.93 8.35
C GLU A 398 11.36 14.49 8.88
N ASP A 399 12.06 13.59 8.19
CA ASP A 399 12.34 12.22 8.63
C ASP A 399 13.40 12.14 9.74
N ASN A 400 14.00 13.28 10.11
CA ASN A 400 15.12 13.42 11.05
C ASN A 400 16.41 12.73 10.60
N SER A 401 16.56 12.40 9.31
CA SER A 401 17.83 11.89 8.81
C SER A 401 18.93 12.94 8.96
N ALA A 402 20.14 12.46 9.25
CA ALA A 402 21.36 13.26 9.24
C ALA A 402 22.11 13.15 7.90
N ASP A 403 21.42 12.73 6.84
CA ASP A 403 22.02 12.51 5.53
C ASP A 403 22.56 13.83 4.96
N PRO A 404 23.84 13.90 4.55
CA PRO A 404 24.43 15.11 3.98
C PRO A 404 24.05 15.35 2.51
N PHE A 405 23.30 14.45 1.86
CA PHE A 405 22.89 14.60 0.47
C PHE A 405 22.10 15.89 0.25
N THR A 406 22.54 16.69 -0.72
CA THR A 406 21.84 17.90 -1.14
C THR A 406 22.07 18.17 -2.61
N HIS A 407 21.03 18.66 -3.29
CA HIS A 407 21.07 19.04 -4.72
C HIS A 407 20.85 20.55 -4.92
N TRP A 408 21.37 21.37 -4.00
CA TRP A 408 21.25 22.83 -4.08
C TRP A 408 21.77 23.41 -5.41
N ASP A 409 21.05 24.37 -5.97
CA ASP A 409 21.49 25.15 -7.13
C ASP A 409 22.59 26.16 -6.77
N ILE A 410 23.81 25.64 -6.54
CA ILE A 410 24.97 26.45 -6.15
C ILE A 410 25.30 27.50 -7.22
N ALA A 411 25.03 27.21 -8.50
CA ALA A 411 25.32 28.12 -9.61
C ALA A 411 24.45 29.39 -9.54
N ASN A 412 23.22 29.26 -9.03
CA ASN A 412 22.29 30.37 -8.81
C ASN A 412 22.24 30.88 -7.36
N GLY A 413 23.18 30.43 -6.51
CA GLY A 413 23.37 30.95 -5.16
C GLY A 413 22.46 30.37 -4.09
N GLU A 414 21.94 29.16 -4.31
CA GLU A 414 21.14 28.41 -3.34
C GLU A 414 22.03 27.62 -2.34
N PRO A 415 21.56 27.34 -1.11
CA PRO A 415 20.32 27.84 -0.53
C PRO A 415 20.42 29.34 -0.20
N SER A 416 19.39 30.10 -0.57
CA SER A 416 19.30 31.54 -0.31
C SER A 416 19.48 31.87 1.18
N THR A 417 20.25 32.92 1.45
CA THR A 417 20.48 33.43 2.82
C THR A 417 19.35 34.33 3.31
N ALA A 418 18.34 34.62 2.47
CA ALA A 418 17.22 35.46 2.84
C ALA A 418 16.42 34.85 4.01
N ASN A 419 16.02 35.68 4.97
CA ASN A 419 15.30 35.22 6.17
C ASN A 419 13.96 34.54 5.87
N ILE A 420 13.32 34.86 4.74
CA ILE A 420 12.05 34.27 4.31
C ILE A 420 12.23 32.94 3.58
N ALA A 421 13.43 32.67 3.05
CA ALA A 421 13.76 31.45 2.32
C ALA A 421 14.14 30.33 3.31
N LYS A 422 13.14 29.56 3.73
CA LYS A 422 13.29 28.54 4.78
C LYS A 422 12.79 27.15 4.39
N CYS A 423 12.21 26.98 3.21
CA CYS A 423 11.66 25.68 2.78
C CYS A 423 12.26 25.29 1.43
N ALA A 424 12.73 24.04 1.30
CA ALA A 424 13.36 23.57 0.08
C ALA A 424 12.31 23.14 -0.94
N TYR A 425 12.48 23.57 -2.18
CA TYR A 425 11.74 23.08 -3.32
C TYR A 425 12.69 22.51 -4.37
N VAL A 426 12.19 21.62 -5.22
CA VAL A 426 12.88 21.12 -6.41
C VAL A 426 12.40 21.94 -7.61
N ASP A 427 13.32 22.31 -8.51
CA ASP A 427 13.03 22.95 -9.80
C ASP A 427 13.06 21.92 -10.94
N GLN A 428 11.90 21.63 -11.52
CA GLN A 428 11.71 20.73 -12.65
C GLN A 428 12.00 21.39 -14.00
N SER A 429 12.13 22.72 -14.05
CA SER A 429 12.43 23.43 -15.30
C SER A 429 13.88 23.30 -15.73
N GLU A 430 14.75 22.91 -14.81
CA GLU A 430 16.18 22.70 -15.04
C GLU A 430 16.55 21.21 -15.06
N GLY A 431 17.46 20.84 -15.94
CA GLY A 431 18.00 19.48 -15.98
C GLY A 431 18.74 19.15 -14.67
N GLY A 432 18.50 17.96 -14.13
CA GLY A 432 19.17 17.50 -12.89
C GLY A 432 18.43 17.83 -11.59
N LEU A 433 17.23 18.41 -11.67
CA LEU A 433 16.32 18.62 -10.54
C LEU A 433 16.97 19.37 -9.36
N PRO A 434 17.61 20.54 -9.60
CA PRO A 434 18.29 21.28 -8.56
C PRO A 434 17.28 21.85 -7.55
N TRP A 435 17.77 22.15 -6.34
CA TRP A 435 16.96 22.62 -5.23
C TRP A 435 17.16 24.12 -4.99
N GLY A 436 16.09 24.79 -4.59
CA GLY A 436 16.13 26.18 -4.12
C GLY A 436 15.46 26.36 -2.76
N ALA A 437 15.83 27.43 -2.06
CA ALA A 437 15.24 27.82 -0.78
C ALA A 437 14.13 28.87 -1.03
N GLY A 438 12.88 28.44 -0.87
CA GLY A 438 11.70 29.24 -1.13
C GLY A 438 11.06 29.84 0.12
N ASN A 439 10.21 30.84 -0.11
CA ASN A 439 9.26 31.31 0.89
C ASN A 439 8.24 30.19 1.16
N CYS A 440 8.21 29.69 2.40
CA CYS A 440 7.34 28.58 2.82
C CYS A 440 5.84 28.82 2.60
N ASN A 441 5.42 30.07 2.38
CA ASN A 441 4.02 30.40 2.10
C ASN A 441 3.63 30.29 0.61
N LEU A 442 4.58 29.98 -0.27
CA LEU A 442 4.29 29.71 -1.68
C LEU A 442 3.44 28.44 -1.81
N GLY A 443 2.44 28.48 -2.69
CA GLY A 443 1.62 27.32 -3.00
C GLY A 443 2.32 26.43 -4.01
N LEU A 444 2.94 25.33 -3.56
CA LEU A 444 3.58 24.35 -4.45
C LEU A 444 2.97 22.95 -4.28
N PRO A 445 2.91 22.15 -5.36
CA PRO A 445 2.71 20.70 -5.29
C PRO A 445 3.72 20.04 -4.35
N TYR A 446 3.42 18.82 -3.91
CA TYR A 446 4.25 18.09 -2.97
C TYR A 446 3.97 16.59 -3.00
N VAL A 447 4.90 15.79 -2.46
CA VAL A 447 4.72 14.36 -2.27
C VAL A 447 4.74 14.05 -0.80
N CYS A 448 3.75 13.31 -0.32
CA CYS A 448 3.78 12.73 1.02
C CYS A 448 4.46 11.37 0.98
N GLU A 449 5.30 11.10 1.98
CA GLU A 449 5.97 9.83 2.24
C GLU A 449 5.38 9.17 3.48
N TYR A 450 5.14 7.87 3.38
CA TYR A 450 4.56 7.02 4.40
C TYR A 450 5.38 5.74 4.54
N GLU A 451 5.36 5.19 5.75
CA GLU A 451 5.93 3.87 5.98
C GLU A 451 5.01 2.78 5.41
N PRO A 452 5.58 1.71 4.82
CA PRO A 452 4.79 0.61 4.29
C PRO A 452 4.14 -0.22 5.40
N CYS A 453 3.08 -0.97 5.07
CA CYS A 453 2.73 -2.17 5.83
C CYS A 453 3.96 -3.05 5.90
N ALA A 454 4.36 -3.55 7.07
CA ALA A 454 5.42 -4.53 7.22
C ALA A 454 5.35 -5.15 8.61
N VAL A 455 6.07 -6.24 8.86
CA VAL A 455 6.31 -6.72 10.24
C VAL A 455 6.83 -5.55 11.10
N GLY A 456 6.31 -5.39 12.32
CA GLY A 456 6.57 -4.23 13.18
C GLY A 456 5.80 -2.96 12.83
N ASN A 457 5.16 -2.87 11.66
CA ASN A 457 4.41 -1.68 11.22
C ASN A 457 3.02 -2.00 10.63
N LYS A 458 2.00 -1.81 11.46
CA LYS A 458 0.58 -2.11 11.16
C LYS A 458 -0.21 -0.89 10.67
N ILE A 459 0.43 0.27 10.52
CA ILE A 459 -0.23 1.58 10.39
C ILE A 459 -1.00 1.75 9.07
N CYS A 460 -0.74 0.91 8.07
CA CYS A 460 -1.51 0.89 6.82
C CYS A 460 -2.97 0.43 6.96
N TYR A 461 -3.32 -0.18 8.10
CA TYR A 461 -4.68 -0.65 8.39
C TYR A 461 -5.64 0.48 8.82
N SER A 462 -5.12 1.66 9.18
CA SER A 462 -5.93 2.77 9.66
C SER A 462 -6.74 3.41 8.53
N ILE A 463 -7.88 2.80 8.22
CA ILE A 463 -9.15 3.52 8.13
C ILE A 463 -9.57 3.73 9.59
N ILE A 464 -9.74 5.00 9.96
CA ILE A 464 -10.26 5.52 11.22
C ILE A 464 -10.95 4.43 12.06
N ILE A 465 -10.25 3.88 13.05
CA ILE A 465 -10.94 3.24 14.18
C ILE A 465 -11.63 4.41 14.90
N PRO A 466 -12.97 4.49 14.95
CA PRO A 466 -13.61 5.47 15.80
C PRO A 466 -13.13 5.19 17.22
N ALA A 467 -12.49 6.17 17.84
CA ALA A 467 -12.14 6.09 19.25
C ALA A 467 -13.44 5.80 20.02
N VAL A 468 -13.42 4.74 20.82
CA VAL A 468 -14.55 4.29 21.66
C VAL A 468 -14.93 5.36 22.67
#